data_AF-G8ZQK7-F1
#
_entry.id   AF-G8ZQK7-F1
#
_cell.length_a   1.000
_cell.length_b   1.000
_cell.length_c   1.000
_cell.angle_alpha   90.00
_cell.angle_beta   90.00
_cell.angle_gamma   90.00
#
_symmetry.space_group_name_H-M   'P 1'
#
loop_
_entity.id
_entity.type
_entity.pdbx_description
1 polymer ?
#
loop_
_entity_poly.entity_id
_entity_poly.type
_entity_poly.pdbx_seq_one_letter_code
_entity_poly.pdbx_strand_id
1 'polypeptide(L)'
;MDTDYLLGLEEQYYQEGYEEGAQEKAQHNFTEGKQYGLQVGFQRFLILGQIQGLIEVIETCGTPGTSILKNIETVRGLLADIKMDNDDANVAEYEARIVKIRNKLRTILLLLQRQTENKMKDPLTLDKVEKVSMIIAGQLKGYVDNEESEAEVRDQMQDW
;
A
#
# COMPACT_ATOMS: atom_id res chain seq x y z
N MET A 1 5.14 60.70 -1.69
CA MET A 1 5.17 59.23 -1.84
C MET A 1 3.91 58.73 -1.18
N ASP A 2 3.00 58.19 -1.97
CA ASP A 2 1.62 57.86 -1.56
C ASP A 2 1.61 56.50 -0.86
N THR A 3 1.64 56.51 0.47
CA THR A 3 1.67 55.29 1.30
C THR A 3 0.46 54.41 1.07
N ASP A 4 -0.67 54.99 0.69
CA ASP A 4 -1.94 54.29 0.43
C ASP A 4 -1.86 53.42 -0.82
N TYR A 5 -1.09 53.83 -1.83
CA TYR A 5 -0.83 53.01 -3.03
C TYR A 5 0.04 51.79 -2.70
N LEU A 6 1.05 51.97 -1.85
CA LEU A 6 1.94 50.88 -1.43
C LEU A 6 1.20 49.83 -0.59
N LEU A 7 0.34 50.27 0.33
CA LEU A 7 -0.52 49.40 1.14
C LEU A 7 -1.50 48.58 0.29
N GLY A 8 -2.14 49.22 -0.71
CA GLY A 8 -3.03 48.50 -1.63
C GLY A 8 -2.31 47.47 -2.49
N LEU A 9 -1.06 47.76 -2.87
CA LEU A 9 -0.22 46.83 -3.63
C LEU A 9 0.25 45.64 -2.77
N GLU A 10 0.63 45.88 -1.52
CA GLU A 10 1.00 44.82 -0.58
C GLU A 10 -0.17 43.88 -0.28
N GLU A 11 -1.36 44.44 -0.02
CA GLU A 11 -2.58 43.66 0.23
C GLU A 11 -2.97 42.80 -0.99
N GLN A 12 -2.77 43.33 -2.20
CA GLN A 12 -2.96 42.58 -3.44
C GLN A 12 -1.99 41.40 -3.55
N TYR A 13 -0.70 41.61 -3.30
CA TYR A 13 0.30 40.52 -3.34
C TYR A 13 0.09 39.48 -2.23
N TYR A 14 -0.37 39.90 -1.05
CA TYR A 14 -0.70 38.97 0.03
C TYR A 14 -1.88 38.07 -0.36
N GLN A 15 -2.93 38.67 -0.94
CA GLN A 15 -4.10 37.92 -1.40
C GLN A 15 -3.72 36.96 -2.55
N GLU A 16 -2.90 37.42 -3.50
CA GLU A 16 -2.41 36.60 -4.61
C GLU A 16 -1.58 35.42 -4.11
N GLY A 17 -0.62 35.64 -3.20
CA GLY A 17 0.18 34.56 -2.63
C GLY A 17 -0.63 33.58 -1.78
N TYR A 18 -1.65 34.05 -1.06
CA TYR A 18 -2.57 33.18 -0.31
C TYR A 18 -3.39 32.30 -1.25
N GLU A 19 -3.94 32.88 -2.33
CA GLU A 19 -4.72 32.15 -3.33
C GLU A 19 -3.87 31.15 -4.10
N GLU A 20 -2.66 31.54 -4.50
CA GLU A 20 -1.69 30.69 -5.17
C GLU A 20 -1.30 29.50 -4.27
N GLY A 21 -0.91 29.77 -3.02
CA GLY A 21 -0.57 28.71 -2.07
C GLY A 21 -1.76 27.79 -1.75
N ALA A 22 -2.98 28.32 -1.66
CA ALA A 22 -4.18 27.51 -1.46
C ALA A 22 -4.47 26.61 -2.67
N GLN A 23 -4.30 27.14 -3.89
CA GLN A 23 -4.49 26.38 -5.13
C GLN A 23 -3.43 25.30 -5.31
N GLU A 24 -2.15 25.63 -5.07
CA GLU A 24 -1.05 24.67 -5.15
C GLU A 24 -1.24 23.53 -4.15
N LYS A 25 -1.54 23.85 -2.88
CA LYS A 25 -1.81 22.84 -1.85
C LYS A 25 -2.98 21.93 -2.24
N ALA A 26 -4.06 22.49 -2.77
CA ALA A 26 -5.22 21.71 -3.21
C ALA A 26 -4.84 20.73 -4.35
N GLN A 27 -4.06 21.19 -5.32
CA GLN A 27 -3.60 20.36 -6.44
C GLN A 27 -2.61 19.28 -6.00
N HIS A 28 -1.67 19.64 -5.13
CA HIS A 28 -0.68 18.71 -4.57
C HIS A 28 -1.37 17.61 -3.76
N ASN A 29 -2.24 17.98 -2.81
CA ASN A 29 -2.97 17.04 -1.97
C ASN A 29 -3.84 16.07 -2.80
N PHE A 30 -4.48 16.58 -3.86
CA PHE A 30 -5.28 15.75 -4.75
C PHE A 30 -4.43 14.72 -5.51
N THR A 31 -3.28 15.15 -6.03
CA THR A 31 -2.36 14.27 -6.76
C THR A 31 -1.75 13.23 -5.83
N GLU A 32 -1.34 13.65 -4.64
CA GLU A 32 -0.78 12.78 -3.61
C GLU A 32 -1.81 11.75 -3.15
N GLY A 33 -3.04 12.18 -2.80
CA GLY A 33 -4.10 11.27 -2.37
C GLY A 33 -4.38 10.17 -3.41
N LYS A 34 -4.31 10.52 -4.71
CA LYS A 34 -4.41 9.53 -5.79
C LYS A 34 -3.23 8.56 -5.83
N GLN A 35 -2.01 9.06 -5.72
CA GLN A 35 -0.80 8.22 -5.72
C GLN A 35 -0.80 7.27 -4.52
N TYR A 36 -1.13 7.79 -3.34
CA TYR A 36 -1.25 7.02 -2.11
C TYR A 36 -2.31 5.93 -2.24
N GLY A 37 -3.52 6.27 -2.69
CA GLY A 37 -4.61 5.31 -2.90
C GLY A 37 -4.19 4.19 -3.86
N LEU A 38 -3.52 4.53 -4.97
CA LEU A 38 -3.01 3.55 -5.93
C LEU A 38 -1.95 2.64 -5.30
N GLN A 39 -1.01 3.20 -4.53
CA GLN A 39 0.04 2.42 -3.87
C GLN A 39 -0.54 1.45 -2.84
N VAL A 40 -1.48 1.91 -2.00
CA VAL A 40 -2.15 1.09 -0.99
C VAL A 40 -2.96 -0.02 -1.64
N GLY A 41 -3.72 0.30 -2.70
CA GLY A 41 -4.45 -0.69 -3.48
C GLY A 41 -3.52 -1.76 -4.05
N PHE A 42 -2.44 -1.34 -4.71
CA PHE A 42 -1.44 -2.27 -5.26
C PHE A 42 -0.87 -3.20 -4.19
N GLN A 43 -0.45 -2.67 -3.03
CA GLN A 43 0.07 -3.48 -1.92
C GLN A 43 -0.95 -4.49 -1.39
N ARG A 44 -2.22 -4.08 -1.25
CA ARG A 44 -3.32 -4.94 -0.81
C ARG A 44 -3.54 -6.12 -1.77
N PHE A 45 -3.60 -5.87 -3.07
CA PHE A 45 -3.91 -6.92 -4.05
C PHE A 45 -2.68 -7.76 -4.46
N LEU A 46 -1.46 -7.22 -4.34
CA LEU A 46 -0.23 -7.96 -4.65
C LEU A 46 -0.11 -9.24 -3.81
N ILE A 47 -0.32 -9.13 -2.49
CA ILE A 47 -0.22 -10.30 -1.60
C ILE A 47 -1.29 -11.35 -1.94
N LEU A 48 -2.50 -10.93 -2.34
CA LEU A 48 -3.55 -11.87 -2.77
C LEU A 48 -3.14 -12.64 -4.03
N GLY A 49 -2.59 -11.94 -5.02
CA GLY A 49 -2.07 -12.56 -6.24
C GLY A 49 -0.92 -13.54 -5.96
N GLN A 50 -0.01 -13.19 -5.05
CA GLN A 50 1.06 -14.11 -4.63
C GLN A 50 0.51 -15.35 -3.94
N ILE A 51 -0.47 -15.20 -3.05
CA ILE A 51 -1.13 -16.33 -2.37
C ILE A 51 -1.80 -17.23 -3.40
N GLN A 52 -2.51 -16.65 -4.38
CA GLN A 52 -3.15 -17.39 -5.47
C GLN A 52 -2.14 -18.19 -6.28
N GLY A 53 -1.04 -17.58 -6.72
CA GLY A 53 0.00 -18.30 -7.47
C GLY A 53 0.67 -19.39 -6.63
N LEU A 54 0.88 -19.14 -5.34
CA LEU A 54 1.50 -20.12 -4.45
C LEU A 54 0.62 -21.36 -4.25
N ILE A 55 -0.69 -21.20 -4.02
CA ILE A 55 -1.59 -22.36 -3.86
C ILE A 55 -1.72 -23.16 -5.17
N GLU A 56 -1.67 -22.51 -6.33
CA GLU A 56 -1.70 -23.15 -7.64
C GLU A 56 -0.44 -23.99 -7.89
N VAL A 57 0.74 -23.47 -7.54
CA VAL A 57 2.00 -24.23 -7.59
C VAL A 57 1.96 -25.43 -6.65
N ILE A 58 1.45 -25.26 -5.42
CA ILE A 58 1.33 -26.37 -4.45
C ILE A 58 0.39 -27.46 -4.98
N GLU A 59 -0.73 -27.07 -5.57
CA GLU A 59 -1.72 -27.99 -6.14
C GLU A 59 -1.15 -28.77 -7.33
N THR A 60 -0.44 -28.10 -8.22
CA THR A 60 0.06 -28.69 -9.47
C THR A 60 1.34 -29.50 -9.26
N CYS A 61 2.26 -29.05 -8.40
CA CYS A 61 3.59 -29.65 -8.26
C CYS A 61 3.72 -30.57 -7.04
N GLY A 62 2.87 -30.45 -6.02
CA GLY A 62 3.16 -30.98 -4.68
C GLY A 62 2.60 -32.36 -4.35
N THR A 63 1.81 -32.99 -5.22
CA THR A 63 0.93 -34.13 -4.85
C THR A 63 0.32 -33.96 -3.44
N PRO A 64 -0.36 -32.81 -3.19
CA PRO A 64 -0.76 -32.44 -1.85
C PRO A 64 -1.76 -33.42 -1.25
N GLY A 65 -1.68 -33.65 0.06
CA GLY A 65 -2.67 -34.49 0.74
C GLY A 65 -4.07 -33.89 0.70
N THR A 66 -5.10 -34.72 0.85
CA THR A 66 -6.51 -34.30 0.82
C THR A 66 -6.83 -33.14 1.77
N SER A 67 -6.16 -33.09 2.93
CA SER A 67 -6.31 -31.97 3.88
C SER A 67 -5.83 -30.65 3.28
N ILE A 68 -4.69 -30.63 2.60
CA ILE A 68 -4.16 -29.41 1.96
C ILE A 68 -5.11 -28.94 0.86
N LEU A 69 -5.61 -29.86 0.02
CA LEU A 69 -6.56 -29.53 -1.05
C LEU A 69 -7.83 -28.85 -0.52
N LYS A 70 -8.43 -29.37 0.56
CA LYS A 70 -9.59 -28.73 1.22
C LYS A 70 -9.27 -27.32 1.72
N ASN A 71 -8.07 -27.12 2.27
CA ASN A 71 -7.65 -25.79 2.71
C ASN A 71 -7.45 -24.83 1.52
N ILE A 72 -6.87 -25.31 0.40
CA ILE A 72 -6.69 -24.56 -0.84
C ILE A 72 -8.05 -24.12 -1.40
N GLU A 73 -9.03 -25.02 -1.46
CA GLU A 73 -10.38 -24.72 -1.93
C GLU A 73 -11.05 -23.64 -1.07
N THR A 74 -10.86 -23.69 0.26
CA THR A 74 -11.33 -22.63 1.16
C THR A 74 -10.69 -21.28 0.84
N VAL A 75 -9.37 -21.25 0.61
CA VAL A 75 -8.65 -20.01 0.25
C VAL A 75 -9.15 -19.47 -1.08
N ARG A 76 -9.37 -20.34 -2.07
CA ARG A 76 -9.90 -19.97 -3.39
C ARG A 76 -11.29 -19.33 -3.30
N GLY A 77 -12.18 -19.91 -2.48
CA GLY A 77 -13.49 -19.32 -2.23
C GLY A 77 -13.39 -17.94 -1.58
N LEU A 78 -12.52 -17.80 -0.56
CA LEU A 78 -12.30 -16.51 0.10
C LEU A 78 -11.73 -15.44 -0.86
N LEU A 79 -10.89 -15.84 -1.81
CA LEU A 79 -10.30 -14.95 -2.81
C LEU A 79 -11.32 -14.51 -3.88
N ALA A 80 -12.16 -15.41 -4.36
CA ALA A 80 -13.13 -15.14 -5.43
C ALA A 80 -14.19 -14.09 -5.05
N ASP A 81 -14.50 -14.00 -3.77
CA ASP A 81 -15.49 -13.05 -3.24
C ASP A 81 -14.95 -11.62 -3.04
N ILE A 82 -13.64 -11.40 -3.13
CA ILE A 82 -13.06 -10.09 -2.83
C ILE A 82 -13.38 -9.11 -3.95
N LYS A 83 -14.05 -8.00 -3.57
CA LYS A 83 -14.26 -6.85 -4.44
C LYS A 83 -13.01 -5.97 -4.48
N MET A 84 -12.69 -5.45 -5.67
CA MET A 84 -11.48 -4.66 -5.93
C MET A 84 -11.79 -3.17 -6.15
N ASP A 85 -12.87 -2.68 -5.52
CA ASP A 85 -13.20 -1.26 -5.49
C ASP A 85 -12.75 -0.62 -4.16
N ASN A 86 -12.94 0.69 -4.06
CA ASN A 86 -12.54 1.47 -2.88
C ASN A 86 -13.74 1.82 -1.99
N ASP A 87 -14.87 1.11 -2.09
CA ASP A 87 -16.02 1.37 -1.22
C ASP A 87 -15.69 0.94 0.21
N ASP A 88 -16.01 1.79 1.20
CA ASP A 88 -15.66 1.57 2.62
C ASP A 88 -16.10 0.20 3.15
N ALA A 89 -17.31 -0.25 2.75
CA ALA A 89 -17.82 -1.56 3.13
C ALA A 89 -16.96 -2.70 2.58
N ASN A 90 -16.49 -2.58 1.32
CA ASN A 90 -15.68 -3.58 0.66
C ASN A 90 -14.25 -3.58 1.20
N VAL A 91 -13.72 -2.41 1.60
CA VAL A 91 -12.44 -2.31 2.31
C VAL A 91 -12.50 -3.04 3.66
N ALA A 92 -13.55 -2.81 4.45
CA ALA A 92 -13.72 -3.50 5.72
C ALA A 92 -13.87 -5.02 5.55
N GLU A 93 -14.60 -5.45 4.52
CA GLU A 93 -14.73 -6.86 4.19
C GLU A 93 -13.39 -7.49 3.75
N TYR A 94 -12.62 -6.78 2.93
CA TYR A 94 -11.26 -7.17 2.55
C TYR A 94 -10.38 -7.38 3.79
N GLU A 95 -10.38 -6.43 4.75
CA GLU A 95 -9.57 -6.51 5.97
C GLU A 95 -9.93 -7.72 6.83
N ALA A 96 -11.22 -8.04 6.95
CA ALA A 96 -11.66 -9.24 7.65
C ALA A 96 -11.26 -10.54 6.92
N ARG A 97 -11.35 -10.55 5.58
CA ARG A 97 -11.03 -11.73 4.75
C ARG A 97 -9.54 -12.00 4.67
N ILE A 98 -8.69 -10.98 4.51
CA ILE A 98 -7.24 -11.16 4.39
C ILE A 98 -6.66 -11.84 5.64
N VAL A 99 -7.17 -11.52 6.83
CA VAL A 99 -6.75 -12.19 8.08
C VAL A 99 -7.05 -13.69 8.03
N LYS A 100 -8.25 -14.07 7.55
CA LYS A 100 -8.65 -15.47 7.37
C LYS A 100 -7.76 -16.18 6.34
N ILE A 101 -7.52 -15.53 5.20
CA ILE A 101 -6.67 -16.05 4.13
C ILE A 101 -5.25 -16.31 4.63
N ARG A 102 -4.63 -15.34 5.32
CA ARG A 102 -3.28 -15.49 5.89
C ARG A 102 -3.20 -16.66 6.88
N ASN A 103 -4.18 -16.77 7.78
CA ASN A 103 -4.22 -17.87 8.75
C ASN A 103 -4.36 -19.24 8.07
N LYS A 104 -5.18 -19.31 7.02
CA LYS A 104 -5.34 -20.53 6.24
C LYS A 104 -4.07 -20.87 5.46
N LEU A 105 -3.40 -19.88 4.88
CA LEU A 105 -2.11 -20.07 4.22
C LEU A 105 -1.04 -20.58 5.19
N ARG A 106 -0.93 -20.01 6.40
CA ARG A 106 -0.03 -20.53 7.45
C ARG A 106 -0.25 -22.02 7.70
N THR A 107 -1.52 -22.44 7.75
CA THR A 107 -1.88 -23.85 7.95
C THR A 107 -1.48 -24.70 6.76
N ILE A 108 -1.71 -24.24 5.52
CA ILE A 108 -1.28 -24.93 4.30
C ILE A 108 0.23 -25.13 4.30
N LEU A 109 1.01 -24.08 4.59
CA LEU A 109 2.47 -24.13 4.63
C LEU A 109 2.98 -25.10 5.70
N LEU A 110 2.37 -25.09 6.88
CA LEU A 110 2.73 -26.03 7.96
C LEU A 110 2.42 -27.48 7.58
N LEU A 111 1.27 -27.74 6.97
CA LEU A 111 0.90 -29.07 6.49
C LEU A 111 1.82 -29.54 5.37
N LEU A 112 2.16 -28.64 4.44
CA LEU A 112 3.10 -28.92 3.35
C LEU A 112 4.47 -29.30 3.91
N GLN A 113 5.02 -28.50 4.82
CA GLN A 113 6.29 -28.81 5.50
C GLN A 113 6.28 -30.18 6.19
N ARG A 114 5.13 -30.57 6.77
CA ARG A 114 5.00 -31.89 7.39
C ARG A 114 4.98 -33.02 6.37
N GLN A 115 4.44 -32.79 5.16
CA GLN A 115 4.39 -33.77 4.09
C GLN A 115 5.75 -33.96 3.40
N THR A 116 6.48 -32.87 3.15
CA THR A 116 7.87 -32.91 2.67
C THR A 116 8.79 -33.17 3.85
N GLU A 117 8.92 -34.43 4.28
CA GLU A 117 9.84 -34.93 5.33
C GLU A 117 10.96 -33.94 5.70
N ASN A 118 10.71 -33.05 6.67
CA ASN A 118 11.58 -32.15 7.45
C ASN A 118 13.08 -31.93 7.05
N LYS A 119 13.43 -31.95 5.75
CA LYS A 119 14.80 -31.91 5.21
C LYS A 119 15.14 -30.54 4.64
N MET A 120 14.16 -29.66 4.49
CA MET A 120 14.44 -28.26 4.16
C MET A 120 14.96 -27.54 5.39
N LYS A 121 16.26 -27.22 5.35
CA LYS A 121 16.96 -26.41 6.36
C LYS A 121 16.32 -25.04 6.58
N ASP A 122 15.50 -24.60 5.62
CA ASP A 122 14.84 -23.30 5.61
C ASP A 122 13.42 -23.41 5.01
N PRO A 123 12.37 -23.66 5.82
CA PRO A 123 11.01 -23.89 5.32
C PRO A 123 10.35 -22.62 4.79
N LEU A 124 9.41 -22.77 3.86
CA LEU A 124 8.60 -21.67 3.36
C LEU A 124 7.58 -21.24 4.44
N THR A 125 7.70 -20.00 4.93
CA THR A 125 6.79 -19.41 5.93
C THR A 125 6.03 -18.22 5.34
N LEU A 126 4.90 -17.85 5.97
CA LEU A 126 4.15 -16.67 5.55
C LEU A 126 5.03 -15.41 5.58
N ASP A 127 5.90 -15.26 6.58
CA ASP A 127 6.78 -14.09 6.69
C ASP A 127 7.71 -13.94 5.48
N LYS A 128 8.14 -15.05 4.88
CA LYS A 128 8.96 -15.00 3.65
C LYS A 128 8.13 -14.53 2.45
N VAL A 129 6.90 -15.01 2.35
CA VAL A 129 5.97 -14.56 1.29
C VAL A 129 5.70 -13.06 1.44
N GLU A 130 5.40 -12.60 2.66
CA GLU A 130 5.17 -11.18 2.94
C GLU A 130 6.42 -10.31 2.70
N LYS A 131 7.63 -10.82 2.99
CA LYS A 131 8.88 -10.12 2.65
C LYS A 131 9.04 -9.93 1.14
N VAL A 132 8.73 -10.95 0.33
CA VAL A 132 8.79 -10.83 -1.14
C VAL A 132 7.76 -9.80 -1.62
N SER A 133 6.54 -9.82 -1.07
CA SER A 133 5.54 -8.76 -1.31
C SER A 133 6.07 -7.37 -0.98
N MET A 134 6.71 -7.17 0.18
CA MET A 134 7.27 -5.86 0.57
C MET A 134 8.41 -5.42 -0.35
N ILE A 135 9.28 -6.32 -0.79
CA ILE A 135 10.38 -6.00 -1.70
C ILE A 135 9.82 -5.52 -3.05
N ILE A 136 8.79 -6.19 -3.55
CA ILE A 136 8.17 -5.87 -4.85
C ILE A 136 7.36 -4.57 -4.77
N ALA A 137 6.57 -4.39 -3.71
CA ALA A 137 5.71 -3.21 -3.58
C ALA A 137 6.43 -1.98 -3.04
N GLY A 138 7.66 -2.15 -2.54
CA GLY A 138 8.39 -1.10 -1.84
C GLY A 138 7.77 -0.75 -0.49
N GLN A 139 8.45 0.13 0.24
CA GLN A 139 7.90 0.75 1.44
C GLN A 139 6.85 1.79 1.06
N LEU A 140 5.79 1.88 1.86
CA LEU A 140 4.83 2.97 1.82
C LEU A 140 5.59 4.28 2.10
N LYS A 141 5.82 5.08 1.06
CA LYS A 141 6.36 6.43 1.21
C LYS A 141 5.14 7.33 1.41
N GLY A 142 4.68 7.45 2.64
CA GLY A 142 3.85 8.60 3.00
C GLY A 142 4.69 9.87 2.89
N TYR A 143 4.06 10.98 2.51
CA TYR A 143 4.71 12.28 2.55
C TYR A 143 5.21 12.55 3.98
N VAL A 144 6.50 12.85 4.09
CA VAL A 144 7.08 13.48 5.28
C VAL A 144 7.09 14.96 4.93
N ASP A 145 6.41 15.78 5.74
CA ASP A 145 6.56 17.24 5.72
C ASP A 145 8.04 17.54 6.00
N ASN A 146 8.84 17.59 4.93
CA ASN A 146 10.17 18.18 5.02
C ASN A 146 9.94 19.69 4.97
N GLU A 147 9.56 20.25 6.11
CA GLU A 147 9.59 21.71 6.37
C GLU A 147 10.99 22.31 6.07
N GLU A 148 12.03 21.49 5.94
CA GLU A 148 13.38 21.92 5.56
C GLU A 148 13.48 22.51 4.14
N SER A 149 12.58 22.16 3.21
CA SER A 149 12.64 22.71 1.84
C SER A 149 12.16 24.17 1.75
N GLU A 150 11.37 24.67 2.70
CA GLU A 150 10.93 26.07 2.72
C GLU A 150 12.00 27.01 3.32
N ALA A 151 12.95 26.47 4.09
CA ALA A 151 14.04 27.24 4.69
C ALA A 151 15.09 27.70 3.66
N GLU A 152 15.34 26.91 2.60
CA GLU A 152 16.34 27.25 1.59
C GLU A 152 15.89 28.35 0.61
N VAL A 153 14.58 28.52 0.39
CA VAL A 153 14.05 29.57 -0.50
C VAL A 153 14.04 30.94 0.19
N ARG A 154 13.92 31.00 1.52
CA ARG A 154 13.97 32.25 2.29
C ARG A 154 15.35 32.90 2.34
N ASP A 155 16.42 32.12 2.21
CA ASP A 155 17.79 32.63 2.31
C ASP A 155 18.27 33.32 1.02
N GLN A 156 17.66 33.01 -0.13
CA GLN A 156 18.03 33.61 -1.43
C GLN A 156 17.35 34.96 -1.74
N MET A 157 16.39 35.40 -0.91
CA MET A 157 15.77 36.74 -1.04
C MET A 157 16.38 37.79 -0.11
N GLN A 158 17.42 37.44 0.67
CA GLN A 158 18.07 38.36 1.62
C GLN A 158 19.30 39.09 1.08
N ASP A 159 19.83 38.66 -0.06
CA ASP A 159 20.67 39.52 -0.88
C ASP A 159 19.76 40.10 -1.96
N TRP A 160 19.49 41.41 -1.89
CA TRP A 160 19.43 42.45 -2.96
C TRP A 160 18.89 43.75 -2.34
#